data_AF-A0A7Y0LE36-F1
#
_entry.id   AF-A0A7Y0LE36-F1
#
_cell.length_a   1.000
_cell.length_b   1.000
_cell.length_c   1.000
_cell.angle_alpha   90.00
_cell.angle_beta   90.00
_cell.angle_gamma   90.00
#
_symmetry.space_group_name_H-M   'P 1'
#
loop_
_entity.id
_entity.type
_entity.pdbx_description
1 polymer ?
#
loop_
_entity_poly.entity_id
_entity_poly.type
_entity_poly.pdbx_seq_one_letter_code
_entity_poly.pdbx_strand_id
1 'polypeptide(L)'
;MNKLVFFLTLNLYSQISAAVDIDTCKSKLQKLSANFQEDAANIVEDYQSVIKKIEKRYIKKHGKQKASDFHHFQSRLEKKGQFDYYVTEYTEMFPKTILEIAEKSEQQHFCEDLSRLDDLLEEHEQQFGGLLENIEEKIIERVKLDELSKNEGLVVIVIRSNYRNIATEYILKSESLFGDNITIGPIGTSYHFEVVKLPEGKYYWEKIKWNKNNYGYSYFNFKNEKLSFQVEKGKLNFAGEFLSNVINGNGYGDVSDRSSMMLQMMEIKFPLLLKNFSWTNALVPHDPFLGFYKQQIMEVSDEE
;
A
#
# COMPACT_ATOMS: atom_id res chain seq x y z
N MET A 1 1.19 9.78 -19.73
CA MET A 1 1.43 10.99 -20.53
C MET A 1 0.16 11.37 -21.28
N ASN A 2 -0.81 11.91 -20.55
CA ASN A 2 -1.85 12.78 -21.10
C ASN A 2 -1.52 14.15 -20.53
N LYS A 3 -1.01 15.05 -21.37
CA LYS A 3 -0.88 16.47 -21.05
C LYS A 3 -2.23 16.93 -20.51
N LEU A 4 -2.27 17.59 -19.35
CA LEU A 4 -2.94 18.87 -19.10
C LEU A 4 -4.23 19.19 -19.91
N VAL A 5 -5.06 18.19 -20.22
CA VAL A 5 -6.30 18.32 -21.01
C VAL A 5 -7.53 18.21 -20.11
N PHE A 6 -7.34 18.04 -18.80
CA PHE A 6 -8.37 18.28 -17.80
C PHE A 6 -8.43 19.74 -17.35
N PHE A 7 -8.04 20.67 -18.24
CA PHE A 7 -8.43 22.06 -18.11
C PHE A 7 -9.92 22.19 -18.45
N LEU A 8 -10.75 22.16 -17.40
CA LEU A 8 -11.93 23.00 -17.22
C LEU A 8 -12.81 23.19 -18.48
N THR A 9 -13.66 22.21 -18.80
CA THR A 9 -14.90 22.49 -19.52
C THR A 9 -15.92 23.09 -18.54
N LEU A 10 -15.64 24.29 -18.01
CA LEU A 10 -16.66 25.12 -17.39
C LEU A 10 -17.55 25.68 -18.51
N ASN A 11 -18.70 25.05 -18.72
CA ASN A 11 -19.81 25.65 -19.46
C ASN A 11 -20.37 26.82 -18.62
N LEU A 12 -19.80 28.01 -18.78
CA LEU A 12 -20.31 29.24 -18.21
C LEU A 12 -21.41 29.81 -19.14
N TYR A 13 -22.66 29.64 -18.73
CA TYR A 13 -23.76 30.48 -19.20
C TYR A 13 -23.51 31.90 -18.71
N SER A 14 -23.35 32.82 -19.66
CA SER A 14 -23.10 34.23 -19.42
C SER A 14 -24.30 34.91 -18.75
N GLN A 15 -24.14 35.27 -17.48
CA GLN A 15 -24.90 36.35 -16.88
C GLN A 15 -23.93 37.48 -16.51
N ILE A 16 -24.35 38.68 -16.86
CA ILE A 16 -23.60 39.94 -16.87
C ILE A 16 -23.00 40.19 -15.47
N SER A 17 -21.67 40.10 -15.34
CA SER A 17 -20.96 40.41 -14.10
C SER A 17 -20.53 41.89 -14.08
N ALA A 18 -20.58 42.51 -12.90
CA ALA A 18 -20.01 43.84 -12.68
C ALA A 18 -18.53 43.82 -13.04
N ALA A 19 -18.01 44.91 -13.62
CA ALA A 19 -16.61 45.01 -14.02
C ALA A 19 -15.68 44.63 -12.86
N VAL A 20 -15.10 43.43 -12.94
CA VAL A 20 -14.17 42.92 -11.95
C VAL A 20 -12.90 43.75 -12.05
N ASP A 21 -12.48 44.34 -10.93
CA ASP A 21 -11.20 45.04 -10.84
C ASP A 21 -10.06 44.03 -11.05
N ILE A 22 -9.38 44.17 -12.19
CA ILE A 22 -8.34 43.26 -12.67
C ILE A 22 -7.17 43.22 -11.68
N ASP A 23 -6.80 44.37 -11.11
CA ASP A 23 -5.67 44.44 -10.17
C ASP A 23 -6.01 43.71 -8.86
N THR A 24 -7.26 43.86 -8.38
CA THR A 24 -7.76 43.11 -7.23
C THR A 24 -7.79 41.62 -7.51
N CYS A 25 -8.23 41.18 -8.70
CA CYS A 25 -8.21 39.75 -9.05
C CYS A 25 -6.79 39.19 -9.09
N LYS A 26 -5.88 39.87 -9.79
CA LYS A 26 -4.48 39.48 -9.92
C LYS A 26 -3.83 39.31 -8.54
N SER A 27 -4.06 40.26 -7.63
CA SER A 27 -3.55 40.18 -6.25
C SER A 27 -4.10 38.96 -5.50
N LYS A 28 -5.39 38.63 -5.67
CA LYS A 28 -5.99 37.44 -5.05
C LYS A 28 -5.42 36.14 -5.61
N LEU A 29 -5.26 36.01 -6.92
CA LEU A 29 -4.65 34.82 -7.55
C LEU A 29 -3.18 34.65 -7.15
N GLN A 30 -2.42 35.74 -7.05
CA GLN A 30 -1.04 35.70 -6.55
C GLN A 30 -1.00 35.21 -5.10
N LYS A 31 -1.90 35.70 -4.25
CA LYS A 31 -2.01 35.24 -2.86
C LYS A 31 -2.40 33.76 -2.79
N LEU A 32 -3.37 33.34 -3.59
CA LEU A 32 -3.83 31.95 -3.65
C LEU A 32 -2.70 31.02 -4.09
N SER A 33 -1.94 31.41 -5.12
CA SER A 33 -0.75 30.68 -5.55
C SER A 33 0.31 30.57 -4.46
N ALA A 34 0.54 31.64 -3.70
CA ALA A 34 1.53 31.66 -2.64
C ALA A 34 1.12 30.76 -1.46
N ASN A 35 -0.16 30.82 -1.06
CA ASN A 35 -0.73 29.96 -0.03
C ASN A 35 -0.61 28.48 -0.42
N PHE A 36 -1.10 28.11 -1.60
CA PHE A 36 -1.02 26.73 -2.09
C PHE A 36 0.43 26.21 -2.16
N GLN A 37 1.37 27.05 -2.58
CA GLN A 37 2.79 26.69 -2.60
C GLN A 37 3.34 26.44 -1.19
N GLU A 38 2.97 27.28 -0.22
CA GLU A 38 3.34 27.13 1.20
C GLU A 38 2.74 25.84 1.79
N ASP A 39 1.46 25.58 1.56
CA ASP A 39 0.77 24.40 2.05
C ASP A 39 1.33 23.10 1.44
N ALA A 40 1.58 23.09 0.13
CA ALA A 40 2.26 21.97 -0.53
C ALA A 40 3.69 21.75 0.01
N ALA A 41 4.43 22.82 0.32
CA ALA A 41 5.76 22.71 0.93
C ALA A 41 5.69 22.15 2.37
N ASN A 42 4.71 22.59 3.15
CA ASN A 42 4.46 22.09 4.51
C ASN A 42 4.13 20.59 4.50
N ILE A 43 3.27 20.13 3.58
CA ILE A 43 2.95 18.70 3.39
C ILE A 43 4.22 17.87 3.12
N VAL A 44 5.13 18.38 2.28
CA VAL A 44 6.42 17.71 1.99
C VAL A 44 7.34 17.70 3.21
N GLU A 45 7.44 18.80 3.94
CA GLU A 45 8.26 18.90 5.16
C GLU A 45 7.76 17.92 6.24
N ASP A 46 6.44 17.83 6.44
CA ASP A 46 5.82 16.92 7.39
C ASP A 46 6.13 15.45 7.04
N TYR A 47 5.94 15.07 5.77
CA TYR A 47 6.33 13.74 5.27
C TYR A 47 7.81 13.45 5.57
N GLN A 48 8.72 14.34 5.18
CA GLN A 48 10.17 14.16 5.39
C GLN A 48 10.52 14.06 6.88
N SER A 49 9.87 14.85 7.73
CA SER A 49 10.01 14.82 9.19
C SER A 49 9.60 13.47 9.77
N VAL A 50 8.48 12.90 9.30
CA VAL A 50 8.01 11.58 9.73
C VAL A 50 8.95 10.48 9.26
N ILE A 51 9.32 10.45 7.97
CA ILE A 51 10.24 9.44 7.43
C ILE A 51 11.57 9.45 8.19
N LYS A 52 12.13 10.62 8.49
CA LYS A 52 13.37 10.75 9.27
C LYS A 52 13.22 10.21 10.70
N LYS A 53 12.05 10.36 11.32
CA LYS A 53 11.77 9.76 12.65
C LYS A 53 11.70 8.23 12.55
N ILE A 54 11.06 7.69 11.52
CA ILE A 54 10.98 6.25 11.27
C ILE A 54 12.39 5.68 11.03
N GLU A 55 13.16 6.30 10.14
CA GLU A 55 14.54 5.93 9.83
C GLU A 55 15.41 5.86 11.10
N LYS A 56 15.39 6.91 11.92
CA LYS A 56 16.14 6.96 13.17
C LYS A 56 15.77 5.81 14.11
N ARG A 57 14.48 5.47 14.23
CA ARG A 57 14.02 4.34 15.05
C ARG A 57 14.51 3.01 14.48
N TYR A 58 14.40 2.84 13.16
CA TYR A 58 14.85 1.65 12.46
C TYR A 58 16.36 1.43 12.63
N ILE A 59 17.18 2.44 12.36
CA ILE A 59 18.65 2.38 12.52
C ILE A 59 19.03 2.13 13.99
N LYS A 60 18.35 2.78 14.95
CA LYS A 60 18.60 2.56 16.38
C LYS A 60 18.37 1.10 16.78
N LYS A 61 17.36 0.45 16.19
CA LYS A 61 16.98 -0.92 16.51
C LYS A 61 17.83 -1.97 15.78
N HIS A 62 18.17 -1.73 14.51
CA HIS A 62 18.80 -2.73 13.65
C HIS A 62 20.29 -2.48 13.36
N GLY A 63 20.83 -1.33 13.77
CA GLY A 63 22.22 -0.93 13.55
C GLY A 63 22.41 -0.06 12.30
N LYS A 64 23.52 0.69 12.26
CA LYS A 64 23.81 1.66 11.18
C LYS A 64 23.95 1.01 9.80
N GLN A 65 24.40 -0.24 9.74
CA GLN A 65 24.51 -1.01 8.51
C GLN A 65 23.16 -1.25 7.80
N LYS A 66 22.04 -1.04 8.49
CA LYS A 66 20.69 -1.16 7.92
C LYS A 66 20.13 0.16 7.37
N ALA A 67 20.86 1.27 7.46
CA ALA A 67 20.45 2.54 6.85
C ALA A 67 20.28 2.41 5.33
N SER A 68 21.17 1.68 4.66
CA SER A 68 21.09 1.44 3.21
C SER A 68 19.83 0.67 2.82
N ASP A 69 19.44 -0.33 3.62
CA ASP A 69 18.24 -1.12 3.39
C ASP A 69 16.99 -0.22 3.51
N PHE A 70 16.98 0.67 4.51
CA PHE A 70 15.92 1.65 4.71
C PHE A 70 15.74 2.56 3.49
N HIS A 71 16.81 3.25 3.10
CA HIS A 71 16.76 4.16 1.96
C HIS A 71 16.41 3.44 0.65
N HIS A 72 16.87 2.20 0.47
CA HIS A 72 16.56 1.43 -0.73
C HIS A 72 15.04 1.16 -0.86
N PHE A 73 14.36 0.71 0.20
CA PHE A 73 12.92 0.48 0.09
C PHE A 73 12.11 1.79 0.08
N GLN A 74 12.54 2.82 0.82
CA GLN A 74 11.93 4.15 0.78
C GLN A 74 11.92 4.67 -0.66
N SER A 75 13.10 4.73 -1.30
CA SER A 75 13.25 5.22 -2.67
C SER A 75 12.41 4.42 -3.67
N ARG A 76 12.29 3.09 -3.49
CA ARG A 76 11.40 2.27 -4.33
C ARG A 76 9.93 2.62 -4.17
N LEU A 77 9.47 2.86 -2.94
CA LEU A 77 8.08 3.23 -2.67
C LEU A 77 7.78 4.63 -3.21
N GLU A 78 8.68 5.59 -3.01
CA GLU A 78 8.61 6.94 -3.57
C GLU A 78 8.56 6.91 -5.10
N LYS A 79 9.47 6.16 -5.75
CA LYS A 79 9.48 6.00 -7.21
C LYS A 79 8.19 5.38 -7.74
N LYS A 80 7.67 4.35 -7.06
CA LYS A 80 6.41 3.70 -7.44
C LYS A 80 5.21 4.63 -7.25
N GLY A 81 5.24 5.46 -6.21
CA GLY A 81 4.25 6.50 -5.93
C GLY A 81 4.43 7.75 -6.78
N GLN A 82 5.45 7.81 -7.65
CA GLN A 82 5.80 8.99 -8.45
C GLN A 82 6.02 10.24 -7.59
N PHE A 83 6.64 10.08 -6.41
CA PHE A 83 6.87 11.14 -5.43
C PHE A 83 7.48 12.40 -6.07
N ASP A 84 8.60 12.28 -6.79
CA ASP A 84 9.26 13.44 -7.43
C ASP A 84 8.33 14.18 -8.40
N TYR A 85 7.52 13.44 -9.16
CA TYR A 85 6.56 14.04 -10.10
C TYR A 85 5.51 14.87 -9.34
N TYR A 86 4.89 14.29 -8.30
CA TYR A 86 3.87 14.99 -7.54
C TYR A 86 4.45 16.14 -6.71
N VAL A 87 5.64 16.00 -6.12
CA VAL A 87 6.30 17.11 -5.45
C VAL A 87 6.52 18.27 -6.43
N THR A 88 7.05 18.03 -7.63
CA THR A 88 7.22 19.09 -8.63
C THR A 88 5.88 19.65 -9.12
N GLU A 89 4.88 18.80 -9.36
CA GLU A 89 3.56 19.23 -9.83
C GLU A 89 2.90 20.19 -8.83
N TYR A 90 2.93 19.84 -7.54
CA TYR A 90 2.25 20.58 -6.48
C TYR A 90 3.06 21.77 -5.94
N THR A 91 4.38 21.65 -5.81
CA THR A 91 5.20 22.75 -5.24
C THR A 91 5.71 23.75 -6.28
N GLU A 92 5.69 23.41 -7.58
CA GLU A 92 6.20 24.27 -8.65
C GLU A 92 5.20 24.52 -9.77
N MET A 93 4.62 23.47 -10.37
CA MET A 93 3.84 23.62 -11.60
C MET A 93 2.47 24.25 -11.37
N PHE A 94 1.72 23.83 -10.36
CA PHE A 94 0.42 24.40 -10.04
C PHE A 94 0.50 25.88 -9.61
N PRO A 95 1.37 26.28 -8.65
CA PRO A 95 1.57 27.69 -8.32
C PRO A 95 1.89 28.52 -9.56
N LYS A 96 2.84 28.07 -10.39
CA LYS A 96 3.20 28.77 -11.62
C LYS A 96 2.02 28.92 -12.57
N THR A 97 1.18 27.89 -12.69
CA THR A 97 -0.01 27.93 -13.54
C THR A 97 -1.01 28.97 -13.05
N ILE A 98 -1.24 29.08 -11.74
CA ILE A 98 -2.10 30.11 -11.15
C ILE A 98 -1.54 31.52 -11.44
N LEU A 99 -0.23 31.70 -11.33
CA LEU A 99 0.43 32.97 -11.68
C LEU A 99 0.31 33.30 -13.17
N GLU A 100 0.46 32.32 -14.05
CA GLU A 100 0.25 32.50 -15.49
C GLU A 100 -1.19 32.89 -15.81
N ILE A 101 -2.17 32.40 -15.03
CA ILE A 101 -3.57 32.81 -15.15
C ILE A 101 -3.74 34.27 -14.72
N ALA A 102 -3.10 34.67 -13.63
CA ALA A 102 -3.15 36.03 -13.10
C ALA A 102 -2.57 37.10 -14.06
N GLU A 103 -1.68 36.71 -14.97
CA GLU A 103 -1.05 37.62 -15.96
C GLU A 103 -1.84 37.74 -17.27
N LYS A 104 -2.79 36.83 -17.56
CA LYS A 104 -3.53 36.82 -18.82
C LYS A 104 -4.86 37.54 -18.68
N SER A 105 -4.97 38.71 -19.33
CA SER A 105 -6.19 39.54 -19.33
C SER A 105 -7.44 38.84 -19.87
N GLU A 106 -7.29 37.81 -20.73
CA GLU A 106 -8.40 37.03 -21.29
C GLU A 106 -9.01 36.02 -20.31
N GLN A 107 -8.41 35.85 -19.13
CA GLN A 107 -8.79 34.83 -18.14
C GLN A 107 -9.63 35.38 -16.98
N GLN A 108 -10.29 36.52 -17.21
CA GLN A 108 -11.19 37.18 -16.25
C GLN A 108 -12.28 36.29 -15.66
N HIS A 109 -12.70 35.23 -16.37
CA HIS A 109 -13.70 34.28 -15.86
C HIS A 109 -13.25 33.52 -14.61
N PHE A 110 -11.94 33.33 -14.38
CA PHE A 110 -11.44 32.76 -13.12
C PHE A 110 -11.59 33.74 -11.95
N CYS A 111 -11.67 35.04 -12.23
CA CYS A 111 -11.91 36.06 -11.22
C CYS A 111 -13.37 36.12 -10.76
N GLU A 112 -14.29 35.54 -11.53
CA GLU A 112 -15.72 35.51 -11.21
C GLU A 112 -16.04 34.45 -10.16
N ASP A 113 -15.19 33.41 -10.02
CA ASP A 113 -15.41 32.29 -9.12
C ASP A 113 -14.12 31.84 -8.41
N LEU A 114 -13.46 32.79 -7.72
CA LEU A 114 -12.24 32.51 -6.94
C LEU A 114 -12.49 31.51 -5.80
N SER A 115 -13.70 31.47 -5.25
CA SER A 115 -14.06 30.51 -4.19
C SER A 115 -13.95 29.08 -4.72
N ARG A 116 -14.46 28.82 -5.92
CA ARG A 116 -14.35 27.49 -6.53
C ARG A 116 -12.91 27.12 -6.85
N LEU A 117 -12.07 28.08 -7.23
CA LEU A 117 -10.65 27.80 -7.45
C LEU A 117 -9.95 27.44 -6.13
N ASP A 118 -10.27 28.14 -5.05
CA ASP A 118 -9.79 27.82 -3.68
C ASP A 118 -10.20 26.39 -3.28
N ASP A 119 -11.48 26.04 -3.42
CA ASP A 119 -12.00 24.70 -3.12
C ASP A 119 -11.29 23.60 -3.93
N LEU A 120 -11.00 23.85 -5.21
CA LEU A 120 -10.28 22.91 -6.08
C LEU A 120 -8.83 22.72 -5.63
N LEU A 121 -8.16 23.80 -5.21
CA LEU A 121 -6.80 23.74 -4.70
C LEU A 121 -6.75 22.97 -3.38
N GLU A 122 -7.71 23.18 -2.48
CA GLU A 122 -7.84 22.40 -1.24
C GLU A 122 -8.05 20.90 -1.55
N GLU A 123 -8.90 20.54 -2.51
CA GLU A 123 -9.07 19.14 -2.93
C GLU A 123 -7.75 18.53 -3.42
N HIS A 124 -6.99 19.29 -4.21
CA HIS A 124 -5.68 18.88 -4.69
C HIS A 124 -4.68 18.69 -3.54
N GLU A 125 -4.62 19.61 -2.57
CA GLU A 125 -3.79 19.48 -1.37
C GLU A 125 -4.12 18.20 -0.59
N GLN A 126 -5.42 17.93 -0.38
CA GLN A 126 -5.88 16.70 0.30
C GLN A 126 -5.46 15.43 -0.45
N GLN A 127 -5.55 15.44 -1.79
CA GLN A 127 -5.09 14.32 -2.62
C GLN A 127 -3.58 14.11 -2.51
N PHE A 128 -2.80 15.19 -2.51
CA PHE A 128 -1.34 15.14 -2.38
C PHE A 128 -0.92 14.63 -0.99
N GLY A 129 -1.52 15.17 0.07
CA GLY A 129 -1.33 14.70 1.45
C GLY A 129 -1.64 13.21 1.58
N GLY A 130 -2.81 12.76 1.09
CA GLY A 130 -3.20 11.35 1.12
C GLY A 130 -2.25 10.43 0.34
N LEU A 131 -1.63 10.91 -0.75
CA LEU A 131 -0.61 10.16 -1.47
C LEU A 131 0.66 9.95 -0.62
N LEU A 132 1.13 10.99 0.07
CA LEU A 132 2.29 10.90 0.95
C LEU A 132 2.02 10.03 2.19
N GLU A 133 0.85 10.17 2.81
CA GLU A 133 0.41 9.30 3.91
C GLU A 133 0.41 7.83 3.50
N ASN A 134 -0.10 7.50 2.31
CA ASN A 134 -0.08 6.12 1.79
C ASN A 134 1.35 5.60 1.52
N ILE A 135 2.31 6.47 1.17
CA ILE A 135 3.73 6.07 1.07
C ILE A 135 4.29 5.82 2.47
N GLU A 136 4.01 6.70 3.43
CA GLU A 136 4.39 6.56 4.83
C GLU A 136 3.87 5.25 5.44
N GLU A 137 2.59 4.94 5.28
CA GLU A 137 1.98 3.71 5.80
C GLU A 137 2.70 2.46 5.29
N LYS A 138 3.04 2.43 4.00
CA LYS A 138 3.79 1.32 3.39
C LYS A 138 5.20 1.21 3.93
N ILE A 139 5.86 2.33 4.22
CA ILE A 139 7.17 2.35 4.89
C ILE A 139 7.04 1.79 6.31
N ILE A 140 6.03 2.20 7.07
CA ILE A 140 5.77 1.72 8.43
C ILE A 140 5.48 0.21 8.42
N GLU A 141 4.62 -0.25 7.53
CA GLU A 141 4.32 -1.68 7.34
C GLU A 141 5.60 -2.46 7.05
N ARG A 142 6.42 -1.98 6.10
CA ARG A 142 7.69 -2.61 5.75
C ARG A 142 8.64 -2.72 6.93
N VAL A 143 8.79 -1.64 7.71
CA VAL A 143 9.61 -1.61 8.92
C VAL A 143 9.10 -2.61 9.95
N LYS A 144 7.78 -2.67 10.18
CA LYS A 144 7.18 -3.64 11.12
C LYS A 144 7.50 -5.09 10.74
N LEU A 145 7.59 -5.42 9.46
CA LEU A 145 7.94 -6.78 8.99
C LEU A 145 9.41 -7.14 9.22
N ASP A 146 10.33 -6.18 9.20
CA ASP A 146 11.74 -6.42 9.53
C ASP A 146 11.96 -6.65 11.04
N GLU A 147 11.01 -6.23 11.87
CA GLU A 147 11.02 -6.38 13.33
C GLU A 147 10.42 -7.72 13.78
N LEU A 148 11.11 -8.83 13.48
CA LEU A 148 10.76 -10.16 14.01
C LEU A 148 11.31 -10.38 15.42
N SER A 149 10.45 -10.88 16.30
CA SER A 149 10.87 -11.43 17.59
C SER A 149 11.60 -12.76 17.40
N LYS A 150 12.36 -13.19 18.41
CA LYS A 150 13.18 -14.42 18.35
C LYS A 150 12.40 -15.70 18.04
N ASN A 151 11.09 -15.71 18.33
CA ASN A 151 10.21 -16.85 18.14
C ASN A 151 9.15 -16.59 17.05
N GLU A 152 9.37 -15.61 16.17
CA GLU A 152 8.43 -15.29 15.08
C GLU A 152 9.04 -15.62 13.73
N GLY A 153 8.18 -16.00 12.78
CA GLY A 153 8.49 -16.07 11.36
C GLY A 153 7.60 -15.13 10.56
N LEU A 154 8.04 -14.78 9.36
CA LEU A 154 7.19 -14.11 8.37
C LEU A 154 6.45 -15.19 7.58
N VAL A 155 5.16 -15.00 7.36
CA VAL A 155 4.33 -15.93 6.61
C VAL A 155 3.78 -15.20 5.41
N VAL A 156 4.10 -15.72 4.22
CA VAL A 156 3.56 -15.23 2.97
C VAL A 156 2.23 -15.94 2.76
N ILE A 157 1.15 -15.17 2.66
CA ILE A 157 -0.21 -15.68 2.52
C ILE A 157 -0.77 -15.21 1.19
N VAL A 158 -1.27 -16.16 0.39
CA VAL A 158 -2.11 -15.88 -0.76
C VAL A 158 -3.47 -16.48 -0.52
N ILE A 159 -4.52 -15.70 -0.73
CA ILE A 159 -5.90 -16.17 -0.66
C ILE A 159 -6.55 -15.89 -2.01
N ARG A 160 -7.23 -16.90 -2.54
CA ARG A 160 -8.09 -16.77 -3.71
C ARG A 160 -9.50 -17.23 -3.37
N SER A 161 -10.45 -16.35 -3.61
CA SER A 161 -11.86 -16.55 -3.33
C SER A 161 -12.65 -16.50 -4.64
N ASN A 162 -13.84 -17.07 -4.66
CA ASN A 162 -14.75 -16.89 -5.79
C ASN A 162 -15.28 -15.44 -5.82
N TYR A 163 -15.21 -14.77 -6.97
CA TYR A 163 -15.60 -13.36 -7.16
C TYR A 163 -17.02 -13.03 -6.69
N ARG A 164 -17.93 -14.03 -6.69
CA ARG A 164 -19.33 -13.82 -6.28
C ARG A 164 -19.55 -13.79 -4.77
N ASN A 165 -18.66 -14.39 -3.97
CA ASN A 165 -18.80 -14.53 -2.53
C ASN A 165 -17.42 -14.36 -1.86
N ILE A 166 -16.91 -13.13 -1.88
CA ILE A 166 -15.63 -12.79 -1.28
C ILE A 166 -15.79 -12.83 0.25
N ALA A 167 -15.01 -13.68 0.91
CA ALA A 167 -14.94 -13.66 2.37
C ALA A 167 -14.17 -12.41 2.82
N THR A 168 -14.67 -11.77 3.86
CA THR A 168 -14.10 -10.52 4.38
C THR A 168 -12.92 -10.78 5.29
N GLU A 169 -12.90 -11.91 6.00
CA GLU A 169 -11.83 -12.28 6.93
C GLU A 169 -11.60 -13.80 6.91
N TYR A 170 -10.36 -14.20 7.10
CA TYR A 170 -9.95 -15.59 7.26
C TYR A 170 -9.30 -15.74 8.62
N ILE A 171 -9.63 -16.80 9.34
CA ILE A 171 -9.22 -16.98 10.71
C ILE A 171 -8.32 -18.21 10.79
N LEU A 172 -7.08 -17.97 11.19
CA LEU A 172 -6.09 -18.97 11.50
C LEU A 172 -6.14 -19.29 12.99
N LYS A 173 -6.01 -20.58 13.33
CA LYS A 173 -5.89 -21.05 14.69
C LYS A 173 -4.53 -21.71 14.88
N SER A 174 -3.80 -21.28 15.91
CA SER A 174 -2.57 -21.95 16.33
C SER A 174 -2.88 -23.29 16.99
N GLU A 175 -2.00 -24.27 16.82
CA GLU A 175 -2.04 -25.54 17.57
C GLU A 175 -1.73 -25.35 19.07
N SER A 176 -1.08 -24.24 19.44
CA SER A 176 -0.75 -23.94 20.83
C SER A 176 -2.01 -23.83 21.69
N LEU A 177 -1.98 -24.45 22.88
CA LEU A 177 -3.10 -24.44 23.85
C LEU A 177 -3.49 -23.03 24.30
N PHE A 178 -2.57 -22.08 24.23
CA PHE A 178 -2.77 -20.66 24.56
C PHE A 178 -2.66 -19.76 23.33
N GLY A 179 -2.71 -20.34 22.13
CA GLY A 179 -2.61 -19.57 20.89
C GLY A 179 -3.93 -18.87 20.58
N ASP A 180 -3.86 -17.56 20.42
CA ASP A 180 -5.00 -16.78 19.96
C ASP A 180 -5.32 -17.06 18.49
N ASN A 181 -6.56 -16.79 18.12
CA ASN A 181 -6.98 -16.77 16.72
C ASN A 181 -6.37 -15.57 16.02
N ILE A 182 -5.80 -15.80 14.84
CA ILE A 182 -5.18 -14.77 14.02
C ILE A 182 -6.10 -14.48 12.84
N THR A 183 -6.43 -13.21 12.66
CA THR A 183 -7.33 -12.79 11.59
C THR A 183 -6.53 -12.21 10.44
N ILE A 184 -6.85 -12.68 9.24
CA ILE A 184 -6.32 -12.23 7.95
C ILE A 184 -7.42 -11.44 7.26
N GLY A 185 -7.14 -10.18 6.94
CA GLY A 185 -8.09 -9.25 6.32
C GLY A 185 -8.05 -7.85 6.94
N PRO A 186 -8.97 -6.95 6.55
CA PRO A 186 -10.13 -7.21 5.68
C PRO A 186 -9.74 -7.51 4.23
N ILE A 187 -10.51 -8.38 3.58
CA ILE A 187 -10.33 -8.76 2.16
C ILE A 187 -11.45 -8.14 1.34
N GLY A 188 -11.06 -7.29 0.39
CA GLY A 188 -11.98 -6.60 -0.52
C GLY A 188 -12.07 -7.21 -1.92
N THR A 189 -11.20 -8.16 -2.25
CA THR A 189 -11.04 -8.71 -3.61
C THR A 189 -11.01 -10.23 -3.60
N SER A 190 -11.32 -10.85 -4.73
CA SER A 190 -11.24 -12.31 -4.91
C SER A 190 -9.81 -12.87 -4.88
N TYR A 191 -8.82 -12.00 -4.73
CA TYR A 191 -7.41 -12.31 -4.68
C TYR A 191 -6.76 -11.41 -3.63
N HIS A 192 -6.04 -12.00 -2.68
CA HIS A 192 -5.37 -11.30 -1.59
C HIS A 192 -3.95 -11.83 -1.44
N PHE A 193 -3.01 -10.92 -1.19
CA PHE A 193 -1.61 -11.24 -0.93
C PHE A 193 -1.12 -10.36 0.19
N GLU A 194 -0.58 -10.97 1.23
CA GLU A 194 0.03 -10.27 2.36
C GLU A 194 1.18 -11.06 2.97
N VAL A 195 2.00 -10.36 3.75
CA VAL A 195 3.04 -10.97 4.59
C VAL A 195 2.74 -10.60 6.02
N VAL A 196 2.61 -11.60 6.90
CA VAL A 196 2.26 -11.40 8.30
C VAL A 196 3.31 -12.01 9.22
N LYS A 197 3.47 -11.46 10.42
CA LYS A 197 4.32 -12.05 11.46
C LYS A 197 3.50 -13.01 12.30
N LEU A 198 3.92 -14.27 12.36
CA LEU A 198 3.30 -15.27 13.23
C LEU A 198 4.36 -15.88 14.18
N PRO A 199 3.99 -16.20 15.43
CA PRO A 199 4.82 -17.06 16.28
C PRO A 199 5.14 -18.40 15.61
N GLU A 200 6.30 -18.97 15.92
CA GLU A 200 6.69 -20.33 15.55
C GLU A 200 5.62 -21.33 16.02
N GLY A 201 5.25 -22.25 15.14
CA GLY A 201 4.24 -23.25 15.45
C GLY A 201 3.41 -23.66 14.23
N LYS A 202 2.52 -24.60 14.47
CA LYS A 202 1.59 -25.09 13.46
C LYS A 202 0.29 -24.30 13.50
N TYR A 203 -0.21 -23.95 12.33
CA TYR A 203 -1.46 -23.20 12.16
C TYR A 203 -2.43 -23.95 11.27
N TYR A 204 -3.70 -23.75 11.54
CA TYR A 204 -4.81 -24.31 10.79
C TYR A 204 -5.73 -23.19 10.30
N TRP A 205 -6.20 -23.28 9.07
CA TRP A 205 -7.31 -22.46 8.61
C TRP A 205 -8.58 -22.94 9.34
N GLU A 206 -9.07 -22.16 10.30
CA GLU A 206 -10.19 -22.55 11.15
C GLU A 206 -11.52 -22.25 10.47
N LYS A 207 -11.69 -21.00 10.03
CA LYS A 207 -12.95 -20.52 9.47
C LYS A 207 -12.78 -19.28 8.61
N ILE A 208 -13.77 -19.02 7.78
CA ILE A 208 -13.94 -17.75 7.07
C ILE A 208 -15.16 -17.01 7.57
N LYS A 209 -15.09 -15.68 7.55
CA LYS A 209 -16.21 -14.77 7.73
C LYS A 209 -16.54 -14.17 6.37
N TRP A 210 -17.80 -14.21 5.95
CA TRP A 210 -18.26 -13.49 4.76
C TRP A 210 -19.50 -12.68 5.07
N ASN A 211 -19.71 -11.65 4.26
CA ASN A 211 -20.88 -10.81 4.35
C ASN A 211 -22.05 -11.46 3.59
N LYS A 212 -23.17 -11.70 4.26
CA LYS A 212 -24.38 -12.26 3.64
C LYS A 212 -25.39 -11.13 3.44
N ASN A 213 -25.12 -10.26 2.44
CA ASN A 213 -25.95 -9.09 2.11
C ASN A 213 -26.21 -8.18 3.34
N ASN A 214 -27.29 -7.38 3.35
CA ASN A 214 -27.64 -6.45 4.43
C ASN A 214 -28.00 -7.11 5.79
N TYR A 215 -27.88 -8.43 5.93
CA TYR A 215 -28.36 -9.19 7.09
C TYR A 215 -27.24 -9.64 8.05
N GLY A 216 -26.00 -9.18 7.82
CA GLY A 216 -24.87 -9.41 8.73
C GLY A 216 -23.88 -10.48 8.24
N TYR A 217 -23.00 -10.91 9.15
CA TYR A 217 -21.91 -11.84 8.85
C TYR A 217 -22.32 -13.29 9.03
N SER A 218 -21.77 -14.17 8.20
CA SER A 218 -21.85 -15.62 8.34
C SER A 218 -20.44 -16.21 8.46
N TYR A 219 -20.35 -17.36 9.12
CA TYR A 219 -19.10 -18.09 9.33
C TYR A 219 -19.18 -19.50 8.76
N PHE A 220 -18.07 -19.99 8.22
CA PHE A 220 -17.91 -21.37 7.76
C PHE A 220 -16.63 -21.92 8.35
N ASN A 221 -16.72 -23.08 9.02
CA ASN A 221 -15.60 -23.73 9.68
C ASN A 221 -15.09 -24.90 8.84
N PHE A 222 -13.77 -25.01 8.64
CA PHE A 222 -13.12 -26.03 7.80
C PHE A 222 -12.88 -27.37 8.54
N LYS A 223 -13.80 -27.79 9.41
CA LYS A 223 -13.60 -28.82 10.48
C LYS A 223 -12.98 -30.16 10.07
N ASN A 224 -12.89 -30.50 8.78
CA ASN A 224 -12.42 -31.80 8.27
C ASN A 224 -11.30 -31.72 7.22
N GLU A 225 -10.70 -30.56 6.99
CA GLU A 225 -9.74 -30.37 5.88
C GLU A 225 -8.30 -30.21 6.43
N LYS A 226 -7.31 -30.83 5.76
CA LYS A 226 -5.88 -30.74 6.11
C LYS A 226 -5.29 -29.37 5.71
N LEU A 227 -5.91 -28.28 6.15
CA LEU A 227 -5.53 -26.91 5.81
C LEU A 227 -4.58 -26.37 6.87
N SER A 228 -3.35 -26.88 6.90
CA SER A 228 -2.37 -26.48 7.90
C SER A 228 -1.01 -26.18 7.30
N PHE A 229 -0.27 -25.30 7.96
CA PHE A 229 1.12 -25.00 7.63
C PHE A 229 1.95 -24.85 8.90
N GLN A 230 3.26 -25.01 8.77
CA GLN A 230 4.23 -24.87 9.85
C GLN A 230 5.02 -23.57 9.69
N VAL A 231 5.03 -22.75 10.74
CA VAL A 231 5.86 -21.54 10.81
C VAL A 231 7.16 -21.88 11.49
N GLU A 232 8.27 -21.62 10.80
CA GLU A 232 9.62 -21.62 11.33
C GLU A 232 10.04 -20.19 11.68
N LYS A 233 10.63 -20.02 12.88
CA LYS A 233 11.15 -18.74 13.33
C LYS A 233 12.29 -18.21 12.45
N GLY A 234 12.36 -16.90 12.29
CA GLY A 234 13.41 -16.21 11.55
C GLY A 234 13.42 -16.51 10.04
N LYS A 235 12.35 -17.11 9.50
CA LYS A 235 12.22 -17.47 8.09
C LYS A 235 11.03 -16.77 7.43
N LEU A 236 11.09 -16.70 6.11
CA LEU A 236 9.94 -16.52 5.23
C LEU A 236 9.32 -17.88 4.96
N ASN A 237 8.10 -18.05 5.44
CA ASN A 237 7.32 -19.28 5.40
C ASN A 237 6.27 -19.13 4.29
N PHE A 238 6.41 -19.88 3.21
CA PHE A 238 5.43 -19.89 2.12
C PHE A 238 4.28 -20.81 2.48
N ALA A 239 3.14 -20.25 2.89
CA ALA A 239 1.95 -21.00 3.34
C ALA A 239 1.06 -21.53 2.21
N GLY A 240 1.51 -21.39 0.95
CA GLY A 240 0.75 -21.72 -0.25
C GLY A 240 -0.38 -20.75 -0.56
N GLU A 241 -1.17 -21.12 -1.58
CA GLU A 241 -2.40 -20.44 -1.97
C GLU A 241 -3.59 -21.12 -1.30
N PHE A 242 -4.27 -20.38 -0.42
CA PHE A 242 -5.55 -20.78 0.17
C PHE A 242 -6.69 -20.50 -0.81
N LEU A 243 -7.39 -21.55 -1.20
CA LEU A 243 -8.58 -21.49 -2.02
C LEU A 243 -9.81 -21.58 -1.15
N SER A 244 -10.76 -20.70 -1.41
CA SER A 244 -12.04 -20.76 -0.73
C SER A 244 -13.19 -20.47 -1.68
N ASN A 245 -14.27 -21.19 -1.45
CA ASN A 245 -15.49 -21.00 -2.21
C ASN A 245 -16.69 -21.19 -1.28
N VAL A 246 -17.69 -20.32 -1.40
CA VAL A 246 -18.96 -20.48 -0.69
C VAL A 246 -20.04 -20.61 -1.75
N ILE A 247 -20.67 -21.78 -1.83
CA ILE A 247 -21.75 -22.09 -2.77
C ILE A 247 -22.96 -22.54 -1.97
N ASN A 248 -24.10 -21.84 -2.13
CA ASN A 248 -25.36 -22.17 -1.48
C ASN A 248 -25.28 -22.34 0.05
N GLY A 249 -24.42 -21.56 0.71
CA GLY A 249 -24.20 -21.63 2.16
C GLY A 249 -23.23 -22.72 2.63
N ASN A 250 -22.74 -23.57 1.72
CA ASN A 250 -21.67 -24.52 1.99
C ASN A 250 -20.33 -23.90 1.56
N GLY A 251 -19.39 -23.82 2.49
CA GLY A 251 -18.02 -23.44 2.19
C GLY A 251 -17.19 -24.65 1.75
N TYR A 252 -16.09 -24.38 1.07
CA TYR A 252 -15.02 -25.31 0.73
C TYR A 252 -13.70 -24.58 0.91
N GLY A 253 -12.70 -25.27 1.48
CA GLY A 253 -11.34 -24.80 1.63
C GLY A 253 -10.36 -25.76 0.95
N ASP A 254 -9.31 -25.21 0.36
CA ASP A 254 -8.18 -26.00 -0.13
C ASP A 254 -6.90 -25.21 0.01
N VAL A 255 -5.77 -25.89 0.09
CA VAL A 255 -4.45 -25.27 0.11
C VAL A 255 -3.60 -25.91 -0.97
N SER A 256 -3.14 -25.09 -1.90
CA SER A 256 -2.25 -25.53 -2.97
C SER A 256 -0.85 -24.97 -2.78
N ASP A 257 0.16 -25.81 -2.97
CA ASP A 257 1.54 -25.35 -3.02
C ASP A 257 1.78 -24.57 -4.31
N ARG A 258 1.85 -23.25 -4.16
CA ARG A 258 2.11 -22.28 -5.24
C ARG A 258 3.31 -21.41 -4.90
N SER A 259 4.33 -22.01 -4.27
CA SER A 259 5.53 -21.31 -3.82
C SER A 259 6.22 -20.50 -4.92
N SER A 260 6.21 -20.97 -6.17
CA SER A 260 6.74 -20.23 -7.34
C SER A 260 6.01 -18.90 -7.61
N MET A 261 4.67 -18.90 -7.59
CA MET A 261 3.86 -17.70 -7.76
C MET A 261 4.09 -16.72 -6.61
N MET A 262 4.18 -17.23 -5.38
CA MET A 262 4.41 -16.41 -4.19
C MET A 262 5.78 -15.74 -4.22
N LEU A 263 6.81 -16.46 -4.70
CA LEU A 263 8.16 -15.91 -4.90
C LEU A 263 8.15 -14.74 -5.89
N GLN A 264 7.51 -14.89 -7.05
CA GLN A 264 7.39 -13.81 -8.04
C GLN A 264 6.71 -12.56 -7.44
N MET A 265 5.68 -12.76 -6.61
CA MET A 265 5.01 -11.64 -5.94
C MET A 265 5.90 -10.99 -4.88
N MET A 266 6.66 -11.79 -4.14
CA MET A 266 7.63 -11.31 -3.17
C MET A 266 8.78 -10.54 -3.84
N GLU A 267 9.26 -10.93 -5.01
CA GLU A 267 10.28 -10.16 -5.76
C GLU A 267 9.77 -8.77 -6.16
N ILE A 268 8.50 -8.69 -6.56
CA ILE A 268 7.88 -7.43 -6.96
C ILE A 268 7.59 -6.56 -5.73
N LYS A 269 7.00 -7.14 -4.68
CA LYS A 269 6.44 -6.40 -3.54
C LYS A 269 7.39 -6.27 -2.35
N PHE A 270 8.16 -7.32 -2.04
CA PHE A 270 9.02 -7.41 -0.85
C PHE A 270 10.43 -8.01 -1.12
N PRO A 271 11.19 -7.51 -2.11
CA PRO A 271 12.44 -8.13 -2.53
C PRO A 271 13.54 -8.11 -1.44
N LEU A 272 13.54 -7.08 -0.58
CA LEU A 272 14.48 -7.06 0.55
C LEU A 272 14.15 -8.12 1.61
N LEU A 273 12.89 -8.53 1.77
CA LEU A 273 12.56 -9.64 2.65
C LEU A 273 13.16 -10.94 2.10
N LEU A 274 13.02 -11.17 0.80
CA LEU A 274 13.64 -12.32 0.13
C LEU A 274 15.15 -12.34 0.32
N LYS A 275 15.81 -11.19 0.21
CA LYS A 275 17.27 -11.08 0.44
C LYS A 275 17.67 -11.34 1.89
N ASN A 276 16.90 -10.82 2.85
CA ASN A 276 17.30 -10.79 4.26
C ASN A 276 16.91 -12.03 5.07
N PHE A 277 15.92 -12.80 4.62
CA PHE A 277 15.41 -13.95 5.35
C PHE A 277 15.66 -15.26 4.61
N SER A 278 15.86 -16.33 5.37
CA SER A 278 15.89 -17.68 4.81
C SER A 278 14.46 -18.12 4.45
N TRP A 279 14.32 -18.94 3.41
CA TRP A 279 13.01 -19.34 2.90
C TRP A 279 12.70 -20.78 3.29
N THR A 280 11.43 -21.08 3.53
CA THR A 280 10.95 -22.44 3.75
C THR A 280 9.54 -22.60 3.19
N ASN A 281 9.24 -23.80 2.70
CA ASN A 281 7.91 -24.17 2.26
C ASN A 281 7.16 -24.65 3.51
N ALA A 282 6.17 -23.87 3.94
CA ALA A 282 5.46 -24.10 5.18
C ALA A 282 4.46 -25.27 5.10
N LEU A 283 4.16 -25.74 3.88
CA LEU A 283 3.27 -26.87 3.62
C LEU A 283 4.03 -28.19 3.48
N VAL A 284 5.13 -28.15 2.73
CA VAL A 284 5.95 -29.32 2.40
C VAL A 284 7.37 -29.05 2.84
N PRO A 285 7.74 -29.47 4.07
CA PRO A 285 9.12 -29.39 4.53
C PRO A 285 10.06 -30.07 3.54
N HIS A 286 11.21 -29.43 3.26
CA HIS A 286 12.22 -29.91 2.31
C HIS A 286 11.81 -29.94 0.83
N ASP A 287 10.82 -29.14 0.42
CA ASP A 287 10.56 -28.88 -0.99
C ASP A 287 11.85 -28.42 -1.72
N PRO A 288 12.36 -29.19 -2.70
CA PRO A 288 13.59 -28.86 -3.40
C PRO A 288 13.46 -27.62 -4.28
N PHE A 289 12.24 -27.21 -4.66
CA PHE A 289 12.01 -26.09 -5.57
C PHE A 289 12.55 -24.77 -5.01
N LEU A 290 12.30 -24.46 -3.74
CA LEU A 290 12.80 -23.23 -3.12
C LEU A 290 14.34 -23.17 -3.09
N GLY A 291 14.98 -24.33 -2.86
CA GLY A 291 16.43 -24.45 -2.91
C GLY A 291 16.99 -24.19 -4.31
N PHE A 292 16.41 -24.83 -5.31
CA PHE A 292 16.74 -24.63 -6.73
C PHE A 292 16.58 -23.16 -7.15
N TYR A 293 15.43 -22.54 -6.82
CA TYR A 293 15.14 -21.17 -7.21
C TYR A 293 16.10 -20.16 -6.57
N LYS A 294 16.45 -20.38 -5.30
CA LYS A 294 17.42 -19.54 -4.60
C LYS A 294 18.81 -19.58 -5.27
N GLN A 295 19.25 -20.75 -5.74
CA GLN A 295 20.52 -20.88 -6.46
C GLN A 295 20.51 -20.04 -7.74
N GLN A 296 19.43 -20.10 -8.52
CA GLN A 296 19.30 -19.34 -9.77
C GLN A 296 19.33 -17.82 -9.54
N ILE A 297 18.69 -17.30 -8.48
CA ILE A 297 18.74 -15.85 -8.20
C ILE A 297 20.12 -15.41 -7.75
N MET A 298 20.80 -16.23 -6.94
CA MET A 298 22.14 -15.89 -6.44
C MET A 298 23.19 -15.87 -7.55
N GLU A 299 23.11 -16.80 -8.51
CA GLU A 299 24.00 -16.83 -9.68
C GLU A 299 23.87 -15.57 -10.55
N VAL A 300 22.66 -15.02 -10.69
CA VAL A 300 22.43 -13.80 -11.49
C VAL A 300 22.92 -12.53 -10.76
N SER A 301 22.94 -12.51 -9.43
CA SER A 301 23.35 -11.33 -8.66
C SER A 301 24.87 -11.13 -8.52
N ASP A 302 25.67 -12.15 -8.82
CA ASP A 302 27.13 -12.08 -8.78
C ASP A 302 27.74 -11.63 -10.14
N GLU A 303 26.91 -11.44 -11.17
CA GLU A 303 27.31 -11.00 -12.52
C GLU A 303 27.01 -9.51 -12.81
N GLU A 304 26.42 -8.76 -11.86
CA GLU A 304 26.17 -7.29 -11.94
C GLU A 304 27.08 -6.48 -11.00
#